data_AF-A0A1H8GMN3-F1
#
_entry.id   AF-A0A1H8GMN3-F1
#
_cell.length_a   1.000
_cell.length_b   1.000
_cell.length_c   1.000
_cell.angle_alpha   90.00
_cell.angle_beta   90.00
_cell.angle_gamma   90.00
#
_symmetry.space_group_name_H-M   'P 1'
#
loop_
_entity.id
_entity.type
_entity.pdbx_description
1 polymer ?
#
loop_
_entity_poly.entity_id
_entity_poly.type
_entity_poly.pdbx_seq_one_letter_code
_entity_poly.pdbx_strand_id
1 'polypeptide(L)'
;MKKTIAEHMYDILIENGRNSVWYGDLDEIHECANRAGMYDKHGDHHPLKINNRVLSALDKSDLFTKGYIKHIGRPARHYTIKHFEAMKK
;
A
#
# COMPACT_ATOMS: atom_id res chain seq x y z
N MET A 1 4.39 11.22 16.71
CA MET A 1 3.84 9.87 16.45
C MET A 1 4.48 9.35 15.16
N LYS A 2 4.97 8.10 15.11
CA LYS A 2 5.50 7.54 13.86
C LYS A 2 4.33 7.11 12.98
N LYS A 3 4.29 7.55 11.72
CA LYS A 3 3.27 7.13 10.76
C LYS A 3 3.31 5.61 10.57
N THR A 4 2.13 5.03 10.40
CA THR A 4 1.91 3.64 10.03
C THR A 4 2.20 3.43 8.55
N ILE A 5 2.34 2.16 8.15
CA ILE A 5 2.51 1.77 6.74
C ILE A 5 1.32 2.27 5.90
N ALA A 6 0.11 2.19 6.44
CA ALA A 6 -1.09 2.63 5.74
C ALA A 6 -1.13 4.15 5.55
N GLU A 7 -0.71 4.93 6.55
CA GLU A 7 -0.60 6.38 6.41
C GLU A 7 0.46 6.77 5.37
N HIS A 8 1.61 6.09 5.35
CA HIS A 8 2.61 6.33 4.30
C HIS A 8 2.07 6.01 2.90
N MET A 9 1.38 4.89 2.72
CA MET A 9 0.77 4.54 1.44
C MET A 9 -0.32 5.54 1.04
N TYR A 10 -1.10 6.03 2.01
CA TYR A 10 -2.10 7.05 1.77
C TYR A 10 -1.45 8.32 1.21
N ASP A 11 -0.40 8.84 1.87
CA ASP A 11 0.32 10.02 1.40
C ASP A 11 0.86 9.83 -0.02
N ILE A 12 1.53 8.70 -0.30
CA ILE A 12 2.11 8.38 -1.62
C ILE A 12 1.03 8.41 -2.71
N LEU A 13 -0.12 7.79 -2.45
CA LEU A 13 -1.21 7.77 -3.43
C LEU A 13 -1.75 9.17 -3.70
N ILE A 14 -1.91 10.00 -2.66
CA ILE A 14 -2.35 11.39 -2.83
C ILE A 14 -1.31 12.22 -3.60
N GLU A 15 -0.03 12.10 -3.25
CA GLU A 15 1.08 12.76 -3.94
C GLU A 15 1.14 12.38 -5.43
N ASN A 16 0.85 11.12 -5.76
CA ASN A 16 0.83 10.60 -7.14
C ASN A 16 -0.51 10.84 -7.86
N GLY A 17 -1.50 11.49 -7.23
CA GLY A 17 -2.84 11.69 -7.80
C GLY A 17 -3.61 10.39 -8.04
N ARG A 18 -3.24 9.31 -7.34
CA ARG A 18 -3.84 7.97 -7.40
C ARG A 18 -4.79 7.79 -6.21
N ASN A 19 -5.76 6.91 -6.36
CA ASN A 19 -6.69 6.56 -5.28
C ASN A 19 -6.56 5.12 -4.80
N SER A 20 -5.71 4.33 -5.45
CA SER A 20 -5.62 2.91 -5.17
C SER A 20 -4.30 2.29 -5.57
N VAL A 21 -4.01 1.16 -4.93
CA VAL A 21 -2.79 0.36 -5.10
C VAL A 21 -3.13 -1.13 -5.15
N TRP A 22 -2.41 -1.91 -5.94
CA TRP A 22 -2.51 -3.37 -5.96
C TRP A 22 -1.13 -4.02 -5.98
N TYR A 23 -1.06 -5.35 -5.92
CA TYR A 23 0.22 -6.09 -5.87
C TYR A 23 1.21 -5.75 -7.00
N GLY A 24 0.71 -5.35 -8.18
CA GLY A 24 1.54 -4.98 -9.32
C GLY A 24 2.16 -3.58 -9.25
N ASP A 25 1.70 -2.72 -8.33
CA ASP A 25 2.22 -1.36 -8.13
C ASP A 25 3.49 -1.40 -7.28
N LEU A 26 4.56 -1.95 -7.86
CA LEU A 26 5.81 -2.21 -7.15
C LEU A 26 6.50 -0.93 -6.68
N ASP A 27 6.39 0.15 -7.45
CA ASP A 27 7.02 1.43 -7.14
C ASP A 27 6.42 2.04 -5.86
N GLU A 28 5.09 2.16 -5.78
CA GLU A 28 4.40 2.65 -4.59
C GLU A 28 4.64 1.75 -3.37
N ILE A 29 4.68 0.43 -3.57
CA ILE A 29 4.94 -0.53 -2.49
C ILE A 29 6.36 -0.37 -1.94
N HIS A 30 7.37 -0.29 -2.81
CA HIS A 30 8.76 -0.12 -2.41
C HIS A 30 8.99 1.24 -1.75
N GLU A 31 8.39 2.29 -2.29
CA GLU A 31 8.45 3.63 -1.70
C GLU A 31 7.81 3.63 -0.29
N CYS A 32 6.64 3.02 -0.14
CA CYS A 32 5.99 2.88 1.16
C CYS A 32 6.85 2.10 2.16
N ALA A 33 7.50 1.02 1.72
CA ALA A 33 8.40 0.24 2.54
C ALA A 33 9.63 1.06 2.99
N ASN A 34 10.17 1.89 2.10
CA ASN A 34 11.28 2.80 2.40
C ASN A 34 10.86 3.88 3.41
N ARG A 35 9.75 4.60 3.16
CA ARG A 35 9.22 5.63 4.08
C ARG A 35 8.89 5.07 5.46
N ALA A 36 8.43 3.82 5.55
CA ALA A 36 8.15 3.14 6.81
C ALA A 36 9.39 2.61 7.54
N GLY A 37 10.58 2.68 6.94
CA GLY A 37 11.84 2.15 7.48
C GLY A 37 11.84 0.62 7.56
N MET A 38 11.27 -0.06 6.56
CA MET A 38 11.26 -1.52 6.50
C MET A 38 12.63 -2.12 6.17
N TYR A 39 13.48 -1.37 5.46
CA TYR A 39 14.82 -1.81 5.06
C TYR A 39 15.88 -1.55 6.12
N ASP A 40 15.60 -0.67 7.10
CA ASP A 40 16.56 -0.28 8.15
C ASP A 40 16.74 -1.35 9.24
N LYS A 41 15.85 -2.34 9.27
CA LYS A 41 15.84 -3.39 10.29
C LYS A 41 16.68 -4.57 9.83
N HIS A 42 17.60 -5.06 10.66
CA HIS A 42 18.27 -6.34 10.40
C HIS A 42 17.24 -7.46 10.19
N GLY A 43 17.27 -8.08 9.01
CA GLY A 43 16.36 -9.18 8.69
C GLY A 43 16.30 -9.52 7.20
N ASP A 44 15.35 -10.39 6.87
CA ASP A 44 15.09 -10.80 5.50
C ASP A 44 14.23 -9.76 4.76
N HIS A 45 14.85 -9.10 3.77
CA HIS A 45 14.23 -8.08 2.92
C HIS A 45 13.74 -8.64 1.58
N HIS A 46 13.47 -9.95 1.49
CA HIS A 46 12.96 -10.55 0.27
C HIS A 46 11.76 -9.76 -0.28
N PRO A 47 11.76 -9.33 -1.56
CA PRO A 47 10.74 -8.43 -2.12
C PRO A 47 9.30 -8.92 -1.90
N LEU A 48 9.07 -10.23 -2.08
CA LEU A 48 7.75 -10.83 -1.81
C LEU A 48 7.28 -10.66 -0.36
N LYS A 49 8.19 -10.68 0.63
CA LYS A 49 7.84 -10.48 2.04
C LYS A 49 7.52 -9.02 2.31
N ILE A 50 8.31 -8.10 1.76
CA ILE A 50 8.06 -6.65 1.87
C ILE A 50 6.69 -6.31 1.27
N ASN A 51 6.43 -6.75 0.04
CA ASN A 51 5.15 -6.48 -0.64
C ASN A 51 3.97 -7.03 0.16
N ASN A 52 4.08 -8.28 0.63
CA ASN A 52 3.03 -8.86 1.47
C ASN A 52 2.83 -8.11 2.78
N ARG A 53 3.90 -7.62 3.40
CA ARG A 53 3.82 -6.86 4.65
C ARG A 53 3.12 -5.51 4.45
N VAL A 54 3.43 -4.81 3.35
CA VAL A 54 2.76 -3.56 2.98
C VAL A 54 1.27 -3.83 2.75
N LEU A 55 0.93 -4.73 1.83
CA LEU A 55 -0.48 -5.03 1.49
C LEU A 55 -1.29 -5.53 2.69
N SER A 56 -0.69 -6.34 3.57
CA SER A 56 -1.36 -6.81 4.78
C SER A 56 -1.55 -5.72 5.83
N ALA A 57 -0.73 -4.66 5.82
CA ALA A 57 -0.94 -3.51 6.68
C ALA A 57 -2.11 -2.65 6.16
N LEU A 58 -2.29 -2.53 4.84
CA LEU A 58 -3.44 -1.86 4.24
C LEU A 58 -4.74 -2.59 4.57
N ASP A 59 -4.72 -3.93 4.53
CA ASP A 59 -5.87 -4.79 4.88
C ASP A 59 -6.39 -4.56 6.31
N LYS A 60 -5.50 -4.19 7.23
CA LYS A 60 -5.81 -3.95 8.64
C LYS A 60 -6.13 -2.48 8.95
N SER A 61 -6.05 -1.60 7.95
CA SER A 61 -6.21 -0.16 8.15
C SER A 61 -7.63 0.28 7.83
N ASP A 62 -8.13 1.24 8.62
CA ASP A 62 -9.39 1.89 8.32
C ASP A 62 -9.32 2.87 7.14
N LEU A 63 -8.12 3.19 6.64
CA LEU A 63 -7.93 4.13 5.52
C LEU A 63 -8.29 3.52 4.15
N PHE A 64 -8.28 2.20 4.04
CA PHE A 64 -8.40 1.49 2.76
C PHE A 64 -9.58 0.51 2.75
N THR A 65 -10.23 0.42 1.59
CA THR A 65 -11.17 -0.64 1.25
C THR A 65 -10.45 -1.67 0.40
N LYS A 66 -10.54 -2.93 0.79
CA LYS A 66 -10.01 -4.04 0.01
C LYS A 66 -10.96 -4.42 -1.12
N GLY A 67 -10.37 -4.65 -2.29
CA GLY A 67 -11.01 -5.24 -3.46
C GLY A 67 -10.12 -6.30 -4.09
N TYR A 68 -10.59 -6.86 -5.19
CA TYR A 68 -9.87 -7.82 -6.00
C TYR A 68 -9.94 -7.42 -7.46
N ILE A 69 -8.81 -7.47 -8.16
CA ILE A 69 -8.77 -7.28 -9.61
C ILE A 69 -8.52 -8.61 -10.33
N LYS A 70 -9.02 -8.71 -11.56
CA LYS A 70 -8.77 -9.87 -12.42
C LYS A 70 -7.30 -9.86 -12.84
N HIS A 71 -6.55 -10.85 -12.38
CA HIS A 71 -5.16 -11.07 -12.73
C HIS A 71 -4.98 -12.51 -13.22
N ILE A 72 -3.99 -12.74 -14.09
CA ILE A 72 -3.73 -14.06 -14.68
C ILE A 72 -3.42 -15.07 -13.56
N GLY A 73 -4.11 -16.21 -13.58
CA GLY A 73 -3.96 -17.30 -12.61
C GLY A 73 -4.82 -17.15 -11.35
N ARG A 74 -4.82 -15.99 -10.69
CA ARG A 74 -5.65 -15.74 -9.49
C ARG A 74 -5.98 -14.25 -9.34
N PRO A 75 -7.14 -13.90 -8.75
CA PRO A 75 -7.44 -12.52 -8.40
C PRO A 75 -6.34 -11.91 -7.52
N ALA A 76 -5.92 -10.70 -7.84
CA ALA A 76 -4.93 -9.96 -7.07
C ALA A 76 -5.63 -9.00 -6.10
N ARG A 77 -5.06 -8.84 -4.90
CA ARG A 77 -5.55 -7.88 -3.90
C ARG A 77 -5.30 -6.47 -4.39
N HIS A 78 -6.30 -5.62 -4.21
CA HIS A 78 -6.31 -4.20 -4.53
C HIS A 78 -6.89 -3.43 -3.35
N TYR A 79 -6.42 -2.21 -3.13
CA TYR A 79 -6.77 -1.37 -1.99
C TYR A 79 -7.06 0.04 -2.47
N THR A 80 -8.25 0.55 -2.18
CA THR A 80 -8.70 1.89 -2.55
C THR A 80 -8.87 2.74 -1.31
N ILE A 81 -8.50 4.03 -1.36
CA ILE A 81 -8.72 4.96 -0.26
C ILE A 81 -10.23 5.13 0.00
N LYS A 82 -10.68 4.95 1.25
CA LYS A 82 -12.11 4.96 1.63
C LYS A 82 -12.85 6.27 1.37
N HIS A 83 -12.15 7.41 1.36
CA HIS A 83 -12.76 8.74 1.26
C HIS A 83 -12.16 9.61 0.15
N PHE A 84 -11.65 9.00 -0.93
CA PHE A 84 -10.96 9.74 -1.99
C PHE A 84 -11.81 10.85 -2.63
N GLU A 85 -13.13 10.67 -2.72
CA GLU A 85 -14.04 11.65 -3.33
C GLU A 85 -14.25 12.92 -2.48
N ALA A 86 -13.97 12.89 -1.17
CA ALA A 86 -14.10 14.05 -0.30
C ALA A 86 -12.97 15.09 -0.48
N MET A 87 -11.88 14.72 -1.16
CA MET A 87 -10.67 15.55 -1.33
C MET A 87 -10.60 16.32 -2.65
N LYS A 88 -11.58 16.16 -3.55
CA LYS A 88 -11.65 16.90 -4.83
C LYS A 88 -12.40 18.25 -4.71
N LYS A 89 -12.57 18.79 -3.50
CA LYS A 89 -13.23 20.08 -3.26
C LYS A 89 -12.22 21.20 -3.02
#